data_AF-Q9LCU1-F1
#
_entry.id   AF-Q9LCU1-F1
#
_cell.length_a   1.000
_cell.length_b   1.000
_cell.length_c   1.000
_cell.angle_alpha   90.00
_cell.angle_beta   90.00
_cell.angle_gamma   90.00
#
_symmetry.space_group_name_H-M   'P 1'
#
loop_
_entity.id
_entity.type
_entity.pdbx_description
1 polymer ?
#
loop_
_entity_poly.entity_id
_entity_poly.type
_entity_poly.pdbx_seq_one_letter_code
_entity_poly.pdbx_strand_id
1 'polypeptide(L)'
;MRKCLVLFLLTLTAVLFATSWHDVVLYEIMIDRFYDGDPMNNDQGYGEYDPSNPSKYSGGDLKGIIEKLDYIKGLGVDGIWITPPVANQWWD
;
A
#
# COMPACT_ATOMS: atom_id res chain seq x y z
N MET A 1 31.04 19.63 26.79
CA MET A 1 31.64 18.35 26.33
C MET A 1 30.71 17.14 26.43
N ARG A 2 29.83 17.01 27.44
CA ARG A 2 28.90 15.86 27.54
C ARG A 2 27.70 15.89 26.57
N LYS A 3 27.36 17.05 25.98
CA LYS A 3 26.25 17.17 25.02
C LYS A 3 26.61 16.72 23.59
N CYS A 4 27.88 16.86 23.17
CA CYS A 4 28.31 16.38 21.85
C CYS A 4 28.41 14.85 21.77
N LEU A 5 28.76 14.18 22.88
CA LEU A 5 28.92 12.72 22.90
C LEU A 5 27.57 11.99 22.78
N VAL A 6 26.49 12.56 23.33
CA VAL A 6 25.12 12.01 23.23
C VAL A 6 24.55 12.21 21.83
N LEU A 7 24.84 13.35 21.18
CA LEU A 7 24.39 13.62 19.81
C LEU A 7 25.08 12.71 18.77
N PHE A 8 26.33 12.33 19.03
CA PHE A 8 27.10 11.43 18.16
C PHE A 8 26.73 9.94 18.34
N LEU A 9 26.24 9.56 19.52
CA LEU A 9 25.73 8.20 19.75
C LEU A 9 24.35 7.97 19.12
N LEU A 10 23.51 9.02 19.05
CA LEU A 10 22.16 8.95 18.48
C LEU A 10 22.14 8.85 16.94
N THR A 11 23.15 9.38 16.27
CA THR A 11 23.26 9.28 14.80
C THR A 11 23.80 7.92 14.35
N LEU A 12 24.61 7.24 15.19
CA LEU A 12 25.19 5.94 14.87
C LEU A 12 24.17 4.79 14.94
N THR A 13 23.15 4.89 15.81
CA THR A 13 22.07 3.89 15.90
C THR A 13 21.12 3.93 14.71
N ALA A 14 20.88 5.10 14.11
CA ALA A 14 19.97 5.25 12.96
C ALA A 14 20.54 4.67 11.65
N VAL A 15 21.86 4.62 11.51
CA VAL A 15 22.53 4.11 10.30
C VAL A 15 22.54 2.56 10.23
N LEU A 16 22.28 1.87 11.35
CA LEU A 16 22.34 0.41 11.44
C LEU A 16 21.04 -0.33 11.05
N PHE A 17 19.96 0.38 10.70
CA PHE A 17 18.67 -0.24 10.35
C PHE A 17 18.20 0.07 8.93
N ALA A 18 19.11 0.26 7.98
CA ALA A 18 18.74 0.05 6.59
C ALA A 18 18.60 -1.47 6.38
N THR A 19 17.37 -2.00 6.52
CA THR A 19 17.10 -3.40 6.21
C THR A 19 17.54 -3.70 4.79
N SER A 20 18.28 -4.79 4.58
CA SER A 20 18.63 -5.19 3.23
C SER A 20 17.34 -5.65 2.53
N TRP A 21 17.20 -5.41 1.22
CA TRP A 21 16.01 -5.88 0.48
C TRP A 21 15.80 -7.39 0.54
N HIS A 22 16.84 -8.16 0.90
CA HIS A 22 16.75 -9.61 1.10
C HIS A 22 15.97 -9.98 2.36
N ASP A 23 15.87 -9.07 3.34
CA ASP A 23 15.24 -9.29 4.64
C ASP A 23 13.82 -8.70 4.72
N VAL A 24 13.32 -8.11 3.63
CA VAL A 24 12.01 -7.45 3.55
C VAL A 24 10.92 -8.45 3.17
N VAL A 25 9.86 -8.51 3.96
CA VAL A 25 8.62 -9.19 3.58
C VAL A 25 7.65 -8.18 2.96
N LEU A 26 7.32 -8.37 1.68
CA LEU A 26 6.35 -7.55 0.97
C LEU A 26 4.96 -8.18 0.96
N TYR A 27 3.94 -7.34 1.14
CA TYR A 27 2.54 -7.72 0.91
C TYR A 27 2.08 -7.14 -0.42
N GLU A 28 1.84 -8.01 -1.40
CA GLU A 28 1.29 -7.62 -2.69
C GLU A 28 -0.23 -7.40 -2.59
N ILE A 29 -0.68 -6.24 -3.07
CA ILE A 29 -2.08 -5.82 -3.07
C ILE A 29 -2.53 -5.56 -4.50
N MET A 30 -3.50 -6.35 -4.96
CA MET A 30 -4.32 -5.99 -6.10
C MET A 30 -5.38 -4.98 -5.67
N ILE A 31 -5.18 -3.71 -6.02
CA ILE A 31 -5.96 -2.57 -5.49
C ILE A 31 -7.46 -2.84 -5.58
N ASP A 32 -7.95 -3.19 -6.79
CA ASP A 32 -9.36 -3.44 -7.08
C ASP A 32 -10.00 -4.57 -6.25
N ARG A 33 -9.21 -5.52 -5.74
CA ARG A 33 -9.72 -6.71 -5.02
C ARG A 33 -9.45 -6.70 -3.52
N PHE A 34 -8.91 -5.61 -2.99
CA PHE A 34 -8.50 -5.58 -1.60
C PHE A 34 -9.60 -5.05 -0.67
N TYR A 35 -9.98 -3.79 -0.82
CA TYR A 35 -11.02 -3.16 0.00
C TYR A 35 -11.57 -1.90 -0.66
N ASP A 36 -12.90 -1.78 -0.71
CA ASP A 36 -13.63 -0.60 -1.19
C ASP A 36 -13.76 0.42 -0.04
N GLY A 37 -13.00 1.51 -0.11
CA GLY A 37 -13.02 2.58 0.89
C GLY A 37 -13.90 3.77 0.47
N ASP A 38 -14.19 3.94 -0.81
CA ASP A 38 -15.04 4.99 -1.35
C ASP A 38 -15.91 4.51 -2.53
N PRO A 39 -17.12 4.02 -2.22
CA PRO A 39 -18.05 3.53 -3.24
C PRO A 39 -18.47 4.57 -4.28
N MET A 40 -18.21 5.87 -4.04
CA MET A 40 -18.52 6.93 -4.98
C MET A 40 -17.62 6.90 -6.23
N ASN A 41 -16.49 6.19 -6.20
CA ASN A 41 -15.55 6.11 -7.31
C ASN A 41 -15.63 4.79 -8.12
N ASN A 42 -16.45 3.83 -7.69
CA ASN A 42 -16.47 2.45 -8.22
C ASN A 42 -16.69 2.34 -9.74
N ASP A 43 -17.67 3.06 -10.27
CA ASP A 43 -18.06 2.96 -11.69
C ASP A 43 -17.03 3.58 -12.64
N GLN A 44 -16.18 4.49 -12.14
CA GLN A 44 -15.17 5.23 -12.91
C GLN A 44 -15.70 5.98 -14.15
N GLY A 45 -17.02 6.00 -14.37
CA GLY A 45 -17.70 6.61 -15.51
C GLY A 45 -17.77 5.73 -16.76
N TYR A 46 -17.40 4.45 -16.70
CA TYR A 46 -17.30 3.57 -17.87
C TYR A 46 -18.22 2.33 -17.82
N GLY A 47 -19.02 2.14 -16.75
CA GLY A 47 -19.91 0.97 -16.65
C GLY A 47 -19.19 -0.34 -16.37
N GLU A 48 -17.96 -0.28 -15.87
CA GLU A 48 -17.06 -1.42 -15.66
C GLU A 48 -17.06 -1.94 -14.22
N TYR A 49 -17.92 -1.40 -13.36
CA TYR A 49 -18.13 -1.90 -12.01
C TYR A 49 -19.19 -3.01 -11.97
N ASP A 50 -18.77 -4.21 -11.57
CA ASP A 50 -19.66 -5.33 -11.26
C ASP A 50 -18.90 -6.34 -10.36
N PRO A 51 -19.05 -6.26 -9.03
CA PRO A 51 -18.33 -7.15 -8.12
C PRO A 51 -18.77 -8.62 -8.22
N SER A 52 -19.86 -8.93 -8.94
CA SER A 52 -20.28 -10.30 -9.20
C SER A 52 -19.60 -10.92 -10.42
N ASN A 53 -18.98 -10.09 -11.26
CA ASN A 53 -18.29 -10.51 -12.48
C ASN A 53 -16.76 -10.43 -12.30
N PRO A 54 -16.03 -11.57 -12.37
CA PRO A 54 -14.59 -11.59 -12.11
C PRO A 54 -13.76 -10.81 -13.15
N SER A 55 -14.34 -10.52 -14.31
CA SER A 55 -13.73 -9.73 -15.39
C SER A 55 -13.98 -8.22 -15.27
N LYS A 56 -14.71 -7.78 -14.25
CA LYS A 56 -15.03 -6.37 -14.00
C LYS A 56 -14.35 -5.85 -12.72
N TYR A 57 -14.40 -4.54 -12.54
CA TYR A 57 -13.93 -3.89 -11.32
C TYR A 57 -14.84 -4.27 -10.15
N SER A 58 -14.22 -4.55 -9.01
CA SER A 58 -14.88 -4.90 -7.75
C SER A 58 -14.94 -3.74 -6.76
N GLY A 59 -14.29 -2.61 -7.04
CA GLY A 59 -14.42 -1.35 -6.28
C GLY A 59 -13.31 -1.12 -5.26
N GLY A 60 -12.29 -1.97 -5.20
CA GLY A 60 -11.15 -1.73 -4.32
C GLY A 60 -10.36 -0.49 -4.75
N ASP A 61 -9.91 0.32 -3.77
CA ASP A 61 -9.28 1.60 -4.04
C ASP A 61 -8.15 1.95 -3.04
N LEU A 62 -7.43 3.06 -3.30
CA LEU A 62 -6.34 3.50 -2.44
C LEU A 62 -6.81 3.94 -1.05
N LYS A 63 -8.05 4.44 -0.93
CA LYS A 63 -8.61 4.82 0.37
C LYS A 63 -8.85 3.58 1.22
N GLY A 64 -9.30 2.48 0.61
CA GLY A 64 -9.46 1.21 1.27
C GLY A 64 -8.14 0.60 1.74
N ILE A 65 -7.06 0.78 0.97
CA ILE A 65 -5.71 0.43 1.45
C ILE A 65 -5.34 1.24 2.69
N ILE A 66 -5.58 2.56 2.67
CA ILE A 66 -5.32 3.45 3.82
C ILE A 66 -6.11 2.99 5.06
N GLU A 67 -7.38 2.65 4.89
CA GLU A 67 -8.26 2.17 5.98
C GLU A 67 -7.82 0.81 6.57
N LYS A 68 -7.03 0.02 5.85
CA LYS A 68 -6.51 -1.27 6.30
C LYS A 68 -5.03 -1.25 6.66
N LEU A 69 -4.39 -0.09 6.77
CA LEU A 69 -2.98 -0.02 7.17
C LEU A 69 -2.70 -0.69 8.52
N ASP A 70 -3.64 -0.61 9.48
CA ASP A 70 -3.51 -1.31 10.77
C ASP A 70 -3.56 -2.83 10.61
N TYR A 71 -4.40 -3.35 9.71
CA TYR A 71 -4.43 -4.77 9.37
C TYR A 71 -3.12 -5.20 8.72
N ILE A 72 -2.66 -4.46 7.70
CA ILE A 72 -1.41 -4.76 6.98
C ILE A 72 -0.23 -4.75 7.95
N LYS A 73 -0.15 -3.73 8.82
CA LYS A 73 0.88 -3.64 9.87
C LYS A 73 0.78 -4.79 10.87
N GLY A 74 -0.43 -5.23 11.21
CA GLY A 74 -0.69 -6.38 12.07
C GLY A 74 -0.17 -7.72 11.52
N LEU A 75 0.02 -7.83 10.20
CA LEU A 75 0.66 -8.99 9.57
C LEU A 75 2.17 -9.04 9.81
N GLY A 76 2.79 -7.95 10.24
CA GLY A 76 4.23 -7.87 10.47
C GLY A 76 5.06 -7.75 9.19
N VAL A 77 4.47 -7.27 8.10
CA VAL A 77 5.18 -7.03 6.83
C VAL A 77 5.95 -5.71 6.85
N ASP A 78 7.03 -5.65 6.08
CA ASP A 78 7.93 -4.49 6.02
C ASP A 78 7.53 -3.48 4.94
N GLY A 79 6.71 -3.88 3.98
CA GLY A 79 6.27 -3.02 2.90
C GLY A 79 5.07 -3.57 2.11
N ILE A 80 4.48 -2.68 1.31
CA ILE A 80 3.40 -3.00 0.38
C ILE A 80 3.88 -2.86 -1.07
N TRP A 81 3.44 -3.77 -1.93
CA TRP A 81 3.55 -3.65 -3.37
C TRP A 81 2.14 -3.61 -3.95
N ILE A 82 1.76 -2.52 -4.60
CA ILE A 82 0.44 -2.34 -5.21
C ILE A 82 0.48 -2.55 -6.73
N THR A 83 -0.67 -2.93 -7.32
CA THR A 83 -0.88 -2.83 -8.77
C THR A 83 -0.66 -1.39 -9.27
N PRO A 84 -0.30 -1.16 -10.55
CA PRO A 84 0.08 0.16 -11.05
C PRO A 84 -0.97 1.25 -10.78
N PRO A 85 -0.62 2.36 -10.10
CA PRO A 85 -1.55 3.46 -9.81
C PRO A 85 -1.55 4.48 -10.96
N VAL A 86 -1.83 4.01 -12.17
CA VAL A 86 -1.91 4.84 -13.39
C VAL A 86 -3.32 4.80 -13.96
N ALA A 87 -3.66 5.78 -14.78
CA ALA A 87 -4.93 5.74 -15.52
C ALA A 87 -4.90 4.60 -16.53
N ASN A 88 -5.79 3.62 -16.36
CA ASN A 88 -5.94 2.51 -17.29
C ASN A 88 -6.62 2.98 -18.58
N GLN A 89 -6.30 2.29 -19.67
CA GLN A 89 -7.00 2.49 -20.95
C GLN A 89 -8.23 1.59 -20.99
N TRP A 90 -9.33 2.13 -21.52
CA TRP A 90 -10.52 1.38 -21.82
C TRP A 90 -10.47 0.91 -23.27
N TRP A 91 -11.11 -0.23 -23.55
CA TRP A 91 -11.24 -0.71 -24.92
C TRP A 91 -12.44 -0.01 -25.53
N ASP A 92 -12.18 1.16 -26.11
CA ASP A 92 -13.12 1.89 -26.97
C ASP A 92 -13.11 1.34 -28.41
#